data_AF-A0A4P6F370-F1
#
_entry.id   AF-A0A4P6F370-F1
#
_cell.length_a   1.000
_cell.length_b   1.000
_cell.length_c   1.000
_cell.angle_alpha   90.00
_cell.angle_beta   90.00
_cell.angle_gamma   90.00
#
_symmetry.space_group_name_H-M   'P 1'
#
loop_
_entity.id
_entity.type
_entity.pdbx_description
1 polymer ?
#
loop_
_entity_poly.entity_id
_entity_poly.type
_entity_poly.pdbx_seq_one_letter_code
_entity_poly.pdbx_strand_id
1 'polypeptide(L)'
;MAAAQATPTCGRGQTVTAVPDMLAARTTDGTPITMGRVQLEHAATLIDVGATVAGVGRDGVVVALMAALTESGLRNYANTTAYPASGTLPHDADGSDHDSLGIFQMRPAAGWGSVAELMDVTYQARAFYGGPTGPNHGTPRGLLDLPRWRDLSPGQAAQGVEVSAFPDRYARYEPVAEAILDALTTASHAPTATSGDTVAAGPAPVPSVGVVRYPLPDNTGVRTSGFGMRTNPVLHVRRLHEGVDLAAPQGTPILATAAGRVVAAGPRGGLGNAVAIEHHLHAQAVVSVYGHIAADGTHVRVGDLVAAGDWIADVGSTGNSTGPHLHFEIRPGGLDHPAIDPTAWLASATGGTTPSLPAGLAACTTPAVRA
;
A
#
# COMPACT_ATOMS: atom_id res chain seq x y z
N MET A 1 -2.58 24.91 -41.81
CA MET A 1 -2.56 24.90 -40.34
C MET A 1 -3.79 24.14 -39.88
N ALA A 2 -3.62 22.86 -39.51
CA ALA A 2 -4.71 22.01 -39.07
C ALA A 2 -4.69 21.95 -37.54
N ALA A 3 -5.76 22.45 -36.91
CA ALA A 3 -5.99 22.27 -35.49
C ALA A 3 -6.29 20.79 -35.22
N ALA A 4 -5.41 20.13 -34.47
CA ALA A 4 -5.69 18.81 -33.95
C ALA A 4 -6.76 18.94 -32.86
N GLN A 5 -7.95 18.41 -33.15
CA GLN A 5 -9.05 18.30 -32.20
C GLN A 5 -8.65 17.26 -31.15
N ALA A 6 -8.64 17.67 -29.88
CA ALA A 6 -8.49 16.77 -28.76
C ALA A 6 -9.75 15.90 -28.64
N THR A 7 -9.61 14.60 -28.85
CA THR A 7 -10.63 13.61 -28.50
C THR A 7 -10.78 13.53 -26.98
N PRO A 8 -11.99 13.71 -26.41
CA PRO A 8 -12.22 13.44 -25.00
C PRO A 8 -12.22 11.92 -24.81
N THR A 9 -11.24 11.39 -24.08
CA THR A 9 -11.31 10.02 -23.57
C THR A 9 -12.37 9.98 -22.48
N CYS A 10 -13.58 9.57 -22.86
CA CYS A 10 -14.65 9.25 -21.94
C CYS A 10 -14.19 8.11 -21.03
N GLY A 11 -14.16 8.34 -19.71
CA GLY A 11 -13.82 7.33 -18.71
C GLY A 11 -14.73 6.12 -18.85
N ARG A 12 -14.15 4.92 -18.73
CA ARG A 12 -14.94 3.69 -18.60
C ARG A 12 -15.80 3.83 -17.35
N GLY A 13 -17.11 4.00 -17.54
CA GLY A 13 -18.09 4.01 -16.47
C GLY A 13 -18.01 2.71 -15.69
N GLN A 14 -17.76 2.82 -14.39
CA GLN A 14 -17.88 1.71 -13.46
C GLN A 14 -19.37 1.50 -13.22
N THR A 15 -19.92 0.39 -13.72
CA THR A 15 -21.30 -0.03 -13.44
C THR A 15 -21.23 -1.24 -12.54
N VAL A 16 -21.91 -1.22 -11.39
CA VAL A 16 -22.04 -2.40 -10.52
C VAL A 16 -22.83 -3.47 -11.26
N THR A 17 -22.29 -4.68 -11.37
CA THR A 17 -22.88 -5.75 -12.18
C THR A 17 -23.56 -6.84 -11.35
N ALA A 18 -23.05 -7.19 -10.16
CA ALA A 18 -23.70 -8.08 -9.18
C ALA A 18 -23.04 -7.98 -7.79
N VAL A 19 -23.85 -7.97 -6.73
CA VAL A 19 -23.35 -7.94 -5.32
C VAL A 19 -23.29 -9.37 -4.74
N PRO A 20 -22.10 -9.88 -4.37
CA PRO A 20 -21.97 -11.22 -3.81
C PRO A 20 -22.59 -11.32 -2.40
N ASP A 21 -22.93 -12.54 -1.96
CA ASP A 21 -23.46 -12.79 -0.61
C ASP A 21 -22.43 -12.46 0.49
N MET A 22 -21.15 -12.65 0.17
CA MET A 22 -20.04 -12.47 1.09
C MET A 22 -18.76 -12.19 0.31
N LEU A 23 -17.88 -11.38 0.88
CA LEU A 23 -16.53 -11.14 0.39
C LEU A 23 -15.54 -11.25 1.54
N ALA A 24 -14.52 -12.08 1.37
CA ALA A 24 -13.37 -12.16 2.26
C ALA A 24 -12.22 -11.37 1.65
N ALA A 25 -11.66 -10.46 2.42
CA ALA A 25 -10.50 -9.68 2.07
C ALA A 25 -9.55 -9.62 3.27
N ARG A 26 -8.39 -8.99 3.09
CA ARG A 26 -7.43 -8.78 4.17
C ARG A 26 -7.04 -7.31 4.20
N THR A 27 -6.96 -6.74 5.38
CA THR A 27 -6.33 -5.44 5.60
C THR A 27 -4.85 -5.50 5.31
N THR A 28 -4.19 -4.34 5.27
CA THR A 28 -2.74 -4.23 5.03
C THR A 28 -1.89 -5.05 6.01
N ASP A 29 -2.33 -5.21 7.25
CA ASP A 29 -1.70 -6.03 8.29
C ASP A 29 -2.04 -7.54 8.19
N GLY A 30 -2.76 -7.95 7.13
CA GLY A 30 -3.16 -9.34 6.89
C GLY A 30 -4.37 -9.81 7.71
N THR A 31 -4.95 -8.94 8.56
CA THR A 31 -6.15 -9.29 9.34
C THR A 31 -7.28 -9.66 8.39
N PRO A 32 -7.83 -10.88 8.49
CA PRO A 32 -8.94 -11.27 7.65
C PRO A 32 -10.18 -10.45 8.02
N ILE A 33 -10.85 -9.93 7.00
CA ILE A 33 -12.15 -9.28 7.12
C ILE A 33 -13.12 -9.98 6.19
N THR A 34 -14.28 -10.29 6.74
CA THR A 34 -15.40 -10.83 5.98
C THR A 34 -16.53 -9.82 6.02
N MET A 35 -17.04 -9.46 4.84
CA MET A 35 -18.17 -8.57 4.67
C MET A 35 -19.35 -9.36 4.14
N GLY A 36 -20.52 -9.19 4.74
CA GLY A 36 -21.77 -9.79 4.26
C GLY A 36 -22.44 -8.92 3.20
N ARG A 37 -23.50 -9.48 2.57
CA ARG A 37 -24.27 -8.82 1.50
C ARG A 37 -24.63 -7.37 1.79
N VAL A 38 -25.18 -7.05 2.96
CA VAL A 38 -25.63 -5.68 3.29
C VAL A 38 -24.47 -4.66 3.26
N GLN A 39 -23.31 -5.01 3.80
CA GLN A 39 -22.10 -4.16 3.73
C GLN A 39 -21.64 -3.96 2.27
N LEU A 40 -21.80 -4.97 1.43
CA LEU A 40 -21.44 -4.91 0.01
C LEU A 40 -22.47 -4.14 -0.83
N GLU A 41 -23.74 -4.12 -0.44
CA GLU A 41 -24.78 -3.26 -1.04
C GLU A 41 -24.52 -1.77 -0.72
N HIS A 42 -24.05 -1.48 0.50
CA HIS A 42 -23.59 -0.15 0.85
C HIS A 42 -22.34 0.25 0.05
N ALA A 43 -21.37 -0.64 -0.09
CA ALA A 43 -20.20 -0.40 -0.94
C ALA A 43 -20.58 -0.17 -2.42
N ALA A 44 -21.53 -0.94 -2.96
CA ALA A 44 -22.06 -0.74 -4.30
C ALA A 44 -22.67 0.65 -4.47
N THR A 45 -23.41 1.14 -3.45
CA THR A 45 -23.96 2.49 -3.44
C THR A 45 -22.85 3.55 -3.52
N LEU A 46 -21.75 3.38 -2.77
CA LEU A 46 -20.60 4.29 -2.84
C LEU A 46 -19.95 4.32 -4.24
N ILE A 47 -19.81 3.15 -4.88
CA ILE A 47 -19.28 2.99 -6.25
C ILE A 47 -20.20 3.67 -7.27
N ASP A 48 -21.50 3.36 -7.24
CA ASP A 48 -22.48 3.89 -8.18
C ASP A 48 -22.58 5.42 -8.09
N VAL A 49 -22.64 5.97 -6.87
CA VAL A 49 -22.62 7.43 -6.69
C VAL A 49 -21.31 8.03 -7.23
N GLY A 50 -20.17 7.44 -6.89
CA GLY A 50 -18.86 7.90 -7.35
C GLY A 50 -18.70 7.88 -8.87
N ALA A 51 -19.32 6.92 -9.55
CA ALA A 51 -19.38 6.85 -11.00
C ALA A 51 -20.19 8.01 -11.64
N THR A 52 -21.17 8.56 -10.91
CA THR A 52 -21.99 9.70 -11.38
C THR A 52 -21.38 11.07 -11.10
N VAL A 53 -20.42 11.18 -10.17
CA VAL A 53 -19.82 12.46 -9.77
C VAL A 53 -18.53 12.72 -10.54
N ALA A 54 -18.54 13.74 -11.39
CA ALA A 54 -17.39 14.11 -12.20
C ALA A 54 -16.17 14.42 -11.31
N GLY A 55 -15.05 13.78 -11.63
CA GLY A 55 -13.81 13.97 -10.91
C GLY A 55 -13.62 13.10 -9.68
N VAL A 56 -14.54 12.21 -9.31
CA VAL A 56 -14.28 11.18 -8.28
C VAL A 56 -13.44 10.04 -8.87
N GLY A 57 -13.97 9.34 -9.88
CA GLY A 57 -13.28 8.25 -10.56
C GLY A 57 -12.94 7.09 -9.61
N ARG A 58 -12.08 6.17 -10.08
CA ARG A 58 -11.64 4.99 -9.33
C ARG A 58 -11.01 5.37 -7.99
N ASP A 59 -10.07 6.29 -8.01
CA ASP A 59 -9.27 6.66 -6.84
C ASP A 59 -10.14 7.28 -5.75
N GLY A 60 -11.14 8.10 -6.11
CA GLY A 60 -12.05 8.68 -5.14
C GLY A 60 -12.99 7.65 -4.52
N VAL A 61 -13.43 6.64 -5.29
CA VAL A 61 -14.22 5.52 -4.78
C VAL A 61 -13.42 4.68 -3.78
N VAL A 62 -12.14 4.41 -4.06
CA VAL A 62 -11.25 3.72 -3.11
C VAL A 62 -11.14 4.49 -1.80
N VAL A 63 -10.96 5.82 -1.86
CA VAL A 63 -10.92 6.69 -0.68
C VAL A 63 -12.22 6.60 0.15
N ALA A 64 -13.38 6.63 -0.51
CA ALA A 64 -14.67 6.50 0.17
C ALA A 64 -14.86 5.11 0.82
N LEU A 65 -14.49 4.03 0.12
CA LEU A 65 -14.55 2.69 0.67
C LEU A 65 -13.63 2.53 1.89
N MET A 66 -12.41 3.08 1.83
CA MET A 66 -11.48 3.09 2.97
C MET A 66 -12.03 3.85 4.17
N ALA A 67 -12.61 5.03 3.95
CA ALA A 67 -13.25 5.82 5.00
C ALA A 67 -14.40 5.04 5.65
N ALA A 68 -15.35 4.54 4.86
CA ALA A 68 -16.49 3.78 5.37
C ALA A 68 -16.08 2.48 6.11
N LEU A 69 -15.05 1.78 5.63
CA LEU A 69 -14.48 0.61 6.30
C LEU A 69 -13.85 0.96 7.66
N THR A 70 -13.21 2.13 7.76
CA THR A 70 -12.55 2.59 8.98
C THR A 70 -13.57 3.07 10.01
N GLU A 71 -14.57 3.83 9.58
CA GLU A 71 -15.53 4.49 10.46
C GLU A 71 -16.61 3.53 10.99
N SER A 72 -17.09 2.60 10.16
CA SER A 72 -18.21 1.73 10.52
C SER A 72 -18.02 0.26 10.12
N GLY A 73 -16.95 -0.06 9.40
CA GLY A 73 -16.83 -1.35 8.73
C GLY A 73 -17.91 -1.54 7.67
N LEU A 74 -18.30 -0.47 6.97
CA LEU A 74 -19.39 -0.44 5.98
C LEU A 74 -20.80 -0.71 6.55
N ARG A 75 -21.07 -0.34 7.81
CA ARG A 75 -22.40 -0.47 8.41
C ARG A 75 -23.06 0.90 8.55
N ASN A 76 -24.35 1.00 8.22
CA ASN A 76 -25.11 2.21 8.46
C ASN A 76 -25.57 2.27 9.93
N TYR A 77 -24.88 3.06 10.76
CA TYR A 77 -25.18 3.18 12.19
C TYR A 77 -26.28 4.21 12.49
N ALA A 78 -27.31 3.80 13.23
CA ALA A 78 -28.15 4.71 13.99
C ALA A 78 -27.42 5.20 15.26
N ASN A 79 -27.95 6.24 15.89
CA ASN A 79 -27.52 6.67 17.23
C ASN A 79 -28.76 7.09 18.02
N THR A 80 -29.48 6.11 18.57
CA THR A 80 -30.75 6.35 19.27
C THR A 80 -30.57 7.13 20.58
N THR A 81 -29.35 7.18 21.10
CA THR A 81 -29.00 7.95 22.30
C THR A 81 -29.00 9.45 22.02
N ALA A 82 -28.35 9.89 20.95
CA ALA A 82 -28.33 11.30 20.54
C ALA A 82 -29.58 11.68 19.75
N TYR A 83 -30.06 10.78 18.89
CA TYR A 83 -31.18 10.99 17.98
C TYR A 83 -32.13 9.80 17.99
N PRO A 84 -33.10 9.74 18.92
CA PRO A 84 -34.06 8.63 19.00
C PRO A 84 -34.78 8.32 17.67
N ALA A 85 -35.00 9.34 16.84
CA ALA A 85 -35.61 9.20 15.52
C ALA A 85 -34.75 8.42 14.50
N SER A 86 -33.43 8.29 14.67
CA SER A 86 -32.60 7.49 13.76
C SER A 86 -32.93 5.99 13.85
N GLY A 87 -33.40 5.51 15.02
CA GLY A 87 -33.75 4.11 15.22
C GLY A 87 -35.02 3.66 14.49
N THR A 88 -35.80 4.59 13.93
CA THR A 88 -36.97 4.28 13.09
C THR A 88 -36.64 4.28 11.60
N LEU A 89 -35.43 4.70 11.23
CA LEU A 89 -34.93 4.71 9.85
C LEU A 89 -34.12 3.43 9.56
N PRO A 90 -33.95 3.02 8.28
CA PRO A 90 -33.15 1.85 7.93
C PRO A 90 -31.71 1.93 8.44
N HIS A 91 -31.26 0.92 9.18
CA HIS A 91 -29.92 0.88 9.78
C HIS A 91 -29.47 -0.57 10.01
N ASP A 92 -28.15 -0.76 10.17
CA ASP A 92 -27.53 -2.07 10.42
C ASP A 92 -27.17 -2.29 11.88
N ALA A 93 -26.89 -1.20 12.59
CA ALA A 93 -26.41 -1.19 13.95
C ALA A 93 -26.80 0.12 14.65
N ASP A 94 -26.73 0.13 15.98
CA ASP A 94 -26.94 1.31 16.81
C ASP A 94 -25.65 1.62 17.58
N GLY A 95 -25.20 2.86 17.49
CA GLY A 95 -23.97 3.36 18.08
C GLY A 95 -24.25 4.48 19.09
N SER A 96 -23.22 4.87 19.82
CA SER A 96 -23.33 5.93 20.83
C SER A 96 -22.10 6.84 20.88
N ASP A 97 -21.22 6.75 19.87
CA ASP A 97 -20.06 7.63 19.79
C ASP A 97 -20.51 9.04 19.36
N HIS A 98 -20.37 9.99 20.28
CA HIS A 98 -20.88 11.35 20.13
C HIS A 98 -22.33 11.39 19.60
N ASP A 99 -22.60 12.21 18.59
CA ASP A 99 -23.84 12.29 17.83
C ASP A 99 -23.63 11.83 16.37
N SER A 100 -22.68 10.92 16.15
CA SER A 100 -22.36 10.41 14.81
C SER A 100 -23.43 9.46 14.29
N LEU A 101 -23.66 9.49 12.98
CA LEU A 101 -24.62 8.67 12.24
C LEU A 101 -23.99 8.11 10.97
N GLY A 102 -24.55 7.00 10.52
CA GLY A 102 -24.33 6.45 9.20
C GLY A 102 -22.98 5.75 8.98
N ILE A 103 -22.64 5.54 7.72
CA ILE A 103 -21.50 4.71 7.30
C ILE A 103 -20.15 5.42 7.44
N PHE A 104 -20.15 6.75 7.38
CA PHE A 104 -18.97 7.61 7.58
C PHE A 104 -18.93 8.25 8.98
N GLN A 105 -19.85 7.90 9.88
CA GLN A 105 -19.92 8.50 11.23
C GLN A 105 -20.03 10.04 11.20
N MET A 106 -20.80 10.57 10.25
CA MET A 106 -21.03 12.00 10.06
C MET A 106 -21.98 12.56 11.14
N ARG A 107 -21.82 13.85 11.48
CA ARG A 107 -22.53 14.50 12.59
C ARG A 107 -23.44 15.63 12.12
N PRO A 108 -24.75 15.64 12.45
CA PRO A 108 -25.62 16.78 12.16
C PRO A 108 -25.11 18.08 12.79
N ALA A 109 -24.59 18.00 14.03
CA ALA A 109 -24.05 19.17 14.73
C ALA A 109 -22.81 19.78 14.05
N ALA A 110 -22.10 19.01 13.21
CA ALA A 110 -20.97 19.51 12.41
C ALA A 110 -21.40 20.07 11.04
N GLY A 111 -22.70 20.03 10.72
CA GLY A 111 -23.25 20.58 9.47
C GLY A 111 -23.28 19.61 8.30
N TRP A 112 -23.03 18.30 8.52
CA TRP A 112 -23.02 17.30 7.44
C TRP A 112 -24.39 17.02 6.82
N GLY A 113 -25.49 17.29 7.54
CA GLY A 113 -26.86 17.03 7.10
C GLY A 113 -27.81 16.80 8.27
N SER A 114 -29.11 16.65 7.99
CA SER A 114 -30.11 16.23 8.97
C SER A 114 -29.99 14.74 9.33
N VAL A 115 -30.63 14.30 10.41
CA VAL A 115 -30.66 12.88 10.81
C VAL A 115 -31.19 11.99 9.68
N ALA A 116 -32.26 12.40 9.00
CA ALA A 116 -32.84 11.61 7.90
C ALA A 116 -31.88 11.49 6.72
N GLU A 117 -31.16 12.57 6.38
CA GLU A 117 -30.15 12.58 5.32
C GLU A 117 -28.92 11.73 5.69
N LEU A 118 -28.43 11.80 6.94
CA LEU A 118 -27.27 11.02 7.36
C LEU A 118 -27.57 9.54 7.59
N MET A 119 -28.85 9.13 7.62
CA MET A 119 -29.23 7.71 7.56
C MET A 119 -29.37 7.17 6.13
N ASP A 120 -29.29 8.03 5.11
CA ASP A 120 -29.30 7.64 3.69
C ASP A 120 -27.86 7.51 3.17
N VAL A 121 -27.45 6.29 2.80
CA VAL A 121 -26.09 5.99 2.30
C VAL A 121 -25.80 6.72 0.98
N THR A 122 -26.80 6.97 0.14
CA THR A 122 -26.64 7.74 -1.11
C THR A 122 -26.34 9.20 -0.81
N TYR A 123 -27.05 9.80 0.15
CA TYR A 123 -26.78 11.17 0.60
C TYR A 123 -25.37 11.27 1.18
N GLN A 124 -25.02 10.36 2.08
CA GLN A 124 -23.70 10.30 2.71
C GLN A 124 -22.57 10.18 1.69
N ALA A 125 -22.72 9.33 0.67
CA ALA A 125 -21.75 9.22 -0.42
C ALA A 125 -21.56 10.53 -1.18
N ARG A 126 -22.67 11.22 -1.51
CA ARG A 126 -22.63 12.52 -2.18
C ARG A 126 -21.98 13.59 -1.32
N ALA A 127 -22.26 13.60 -0.02
CA ALA A 127 -21.65 14.52 0.95
C ALA A 127 -20.13 14.24 1.09
N PHE A 128 -19.74 12.97 1.20
CA PHE A 128 -18.33 12.56 1.30
C PHE A 128 -17.54 12.98 0.06
N TYR A 129 -18.06 12.74 -1.15
CA TYR A 129 -17.40 13.18 -2.37
C TYR A 129 -17.38 14.73 -2.49
N GLY A 130 -18.44 15.40 -2.06
CA GLY A 130 -18.54 16.85 -2.00
C GLY A 130 -18.41 17.52 -3.37
N GLY A 131 -17.70 18.64 -3.42
CA GLY A 131 -17.54 19.43 -4.63
C GLY A 131 -18.77 20.27 -4.97
N PRO A 132 -18.80 20.90 -6.16
CA PRO A 132 -19.85 21.85 -6.55
C PRO A 132 -21.28 21.29 -6.56
N THR A 133 -21.41 19.96 -6.65
CA THR A 133 -22.69 19.25 -6.67
C THR A 133 -22.98 18.49 -5.37
N GLY A 134 -22.10 18.60 -4.36
CA GLY A 134 -22.28 17.97 -3.05
C GLY A 134 -23.38 18.68 -2.23
N PRO A 135 -24.19 17.93 -1.47
CA PRO A 135 -25.29 18.49 -0.66
C PRO A 135 -24.79 19.32 0.53
N ASN A 136 -23.52 19.17 0.91
CA ASN A 136 -22.83 19.93 1.95
C ASN A 136 -22.34 21.30 1.49
N HIS A 137 -22.51 21.67 0.21
CA HIS A 137 -22.15 22.99 -0.33
C HIS A 137 -20.71 23.45 0.01
N GLY A 138 -19.78 22.50 0.12
CA GLY A 138 -18.37 22.73 0.47
C GLY A 138 -18.09 22.92 1.96
N THR A 139 -19.07 22.81 2.86
CA THR A 139 -18.86 22.85 4.31
C THR A 139 -19.88 21.97 5.07
N PRO A 140 -19.43 20.91 5.76
CA PRO A 140 -18.07 20.36 5.80
C PRO A 140 -17.54 19.98 4.41
N ARG A 141 -16.23 20.02 4.21
CA ARG A 141 -15.60 19.76 2.91
C ARG A 141 -15.69 18.26 2.57
N GLY A 142 -16.02 17.92 1.34
CA GLY A 142 -15.85 16.57 0.82
C GLY A 142 -14.51 16.38 0.12
N LEU A 143 -14.31 15.21 -0.49
CA LEU A 143 -13.08 14.81 -1.18
C LEU A 143 -12.69 15.80 -2.29
N LEU A 144 -13.65 16.22 -3.11
CA LEU A 144 -13.40 17.11 -4.24
C LEU A 144 -13.11 18.57 -3.82
N ASP A 145 -13.41 18.91 -2.57
CA ASP A 145 -13.12 20.23 -1.99
C ASP A 145 -11.68 20.30 -1.43
N LEU A 146 -10.96 19.17 -1.36
CA LEU A 146 -9.57 19.11 -0.94
C LEU A 146 -8.61 19.55 -2.07
N PRO A 147 -7.77 20.57 -1.85
CA PRO A 147 -6.82 21.02 -2.85
C PRO A 147 -5.83 19.91 -3.21
N ARG A 148 -5.74 19.60 -4.51
CA ARG A 148 -4.81 18.58 -5.05
C ARG A 148 -4.92 17.22 -4.34
N TRP A 149 -6.13 16.81 -3.98
CA TRP A 149 -6.35 15.53 -3.28
C TRP A 149 -5.81 14.32 -4.03
N ARG A 150 -5.71 14.38 -5.36
CA ARG A 150 -5.08 13.35 -6.20
C ARG A 150 -3.58 13.18 -5.97
N ASP A 151 -2.92 14.19 -5.41
CA ASP A 151 -1.50 14.12 -5.05
C ASP A 151 -1.31 13.50 -3.66
N LEU A 152 -2.40 13.29 -2.91
CA LEU A 152 -2.38 12.65 -1.59
C LEU A 152 -2.49 11.13 -1.74
N SER A 153 -1.95 10.39 -0.77
CA SER A 153 -2.28 8.97 -0.66
C SER A 153 -3.78 8.80 -0.37
N PRO A 154 -4.39 7.66 -0.72
CA PRO A 154 -5.81 7.41 -0.43
C PRO A 154 -6.16 7.57 1.06
N GLY A 155 -5.28 7.12 1.96
CA GLY A 155 -5.44 7.31 3.40
C GLY A 155 -5.37 8.78 3.83
N GLN A 156 -4.48 9.58 3.24
CA GLN A 156 -4.40 11.03 3.52
C GLN A 156 -5.63 11.77 2.98
N ALA A 157 -6.14 11.37 1.84
CA ALA A 157 -7.37 11.92 1.27
C ALA A 157 -8.59 11.59 2.16
N ALA A 158 -8.72 10.34 2.61
CA ALA A 158 -9.77 9.91 3.55
C ALA A 158 -9.70 10.70 4.87
N GLN A 159 -8.52 10.79 5.49
CA GLN A 159 -8.28 11.62 6.67
C GLN A 159 -8.58 13.11 6.41
N GLY A 160 -8.31 13.61 5.21
CA GLY A 160 -8.58 14.99 4.83
C GLY A 160 -10.07 15.33 4.86
N VAL A 161 -10.94 14.36 4.57
CA VAL A 161 -12.40 14.48 4.62
C VAL A 161 -12.92 14.26 6.04
N GLU A 162 -12.53 13.16 6.69
CA GLU A 162 -13.07 12.76 8.01
C GLU A 162 -12.51 13.58 9.18
N VAL A 163 -11.27 14.08 9.06
CA VAL A 163 -10.59 14.86 10.10
C VAL A 163 -10.56 14.12 11.45
N SER A 164 -10.28 12.83 11.40
CA SER A 164 -10.15 11.99 12.60
C SER A 164 -8.89 12.30 13.41
N ALA A 165 -8.87 11.93 14.69
CA ALA A 165 -7.70 12.05 15.56
C ALA A 165 -6.58 11.04 15.22
N PHE A 166 -6.83 10.10 14.31
CA PHE A 166 -5.94 8.98 14.00
C PHE A 166 -5.71 8.82 12.48
N PRO A 167 -4.82 9.65 11.89
CA PRO A 167 -4.66 9.77 10.43
C PRO A 167 -4.23 8.48 9.72
N ASP A 168 -3.56 7.57 10.43
CA ASP A 168 -2.98 6.36 9.83
C ASP A 168 -3.97 5.18 9.76
N ARG A 169 -5.22 5.34 10.23
CA ARG A 169 -6.20 4.24 10.29
C ARG A 169 -6.78 3.84 8.93
N TYR A 170 -6.94 4.81 8.03
CA TYR A 170 -7.60 4.58 6.73
C TYR A 170 -6.79 3.69 5.79
N ALA A 171 -5.46 3.90 5.74
CA ALA A 171 -4.55 3.16 4.88
C ALA A 171 -4.64 1.62 5.10
N ARG A 172 -5.02 1.19 6.30
CA ARG A 172 -5.21 -0.22 6.65
C ARG A 172 -6.21 -0.95 5.75
N TYR A 173 -7.21 -0.25 5.26
CA TYR A 173 -8.33 -0.81 4.53
C TYR A 173 -8.19 -0.69 3.02
N GLU A 174 -7.11 -0.11 2.50
CA GLU A 174 -6.90 0.06 1.06
C GLU A 174 -7.02 -1.26 0.28
N PRO A 175 -6.40 -2.39 0.69
CA PRO A 175 -6.56 -3.65 -0.03
C PRO A 175 -7.97 -4.23 0.05
N VAL A 176 -8.72 -3.91 1.11
CA VAL A 176 -10.12 -4.33 1.27
C VAL A 176 -11.01 -3.50 0.35
N ALA A 177 -10.80 -2.18 0.28
CA ALA A 177 -11.48 -1.29 -0.64
C ALA A 177 -11.26 -1.69 -2.10
N GLU A 178 -10.02 -2.04 -2.46
CA GLU A 178 -9.67 -2.52 -3.79
C GLU A 178 -10.35 -3.86 -4.11
N ALA A 179 -10.34 -4.82 -3.17
CA ALA A 179 -11.01 -6.10 -3.35
C ALA A 179 -12.54 -5.94 -3.54
N ILE A 180 -13.16 -5.02 -2.82
CA ILE A 180 -14.58 -4.69 -2.98
C ILE A 180 -14.83 -4.11 -4.37
N LEU A 181 -14.04 -3.11 -4.76
CA LEU A 181 -14.19 -2.46 -6.05
C LEU A 181 -14.03 -3.45 -7.20
N ASP A 182 -13.00 -4.29 -7.16
CA ASP A 182 -12.77 -5.35 -8.15
C ASP A 182 -13.93 -6.36 -8.15
N ALA A 183 -14.40 -6.80 -6.99
CA ALA A 183 -15.50 -7.77 -6.92
C ALA A 183 -16.81 -7.20 -7.50
N LEU A 184 -17.10 -5.92 -7.28
CA LEU A 184 -18.37 -5.29 -7.68
C LEU A 184 -18.36 -4.72 -9.10
N THR A 185 -17.19 -4.46 -9.67
CA THR A 185 -17.04 -3.89 -11.04
C THR A 185 -16.53 -4.90 -12.08
N THR A 186 -15.95 -6.03 -11.64
CA THR A 186 -15.43 -7.08 -12.54
C THR A 186 -16.32 -8.33 -12.58
N ALA A 187 -17.49 -8.32 -11.92
CA ALA A 187 -18.43 -9.44 -11.96
C ALA A 187 -19.20 -9.52 -13.30
N SER A 188 -18.49 -9.88 -14.36
CA SER A 188 -19.02 -10.69 -15.45
C SER A 188 -18.18 -11.95 -15.53
N HIS A 189 -18.76 -13.04 -15.01
CA HIS A 189 -18.56 -14.47 -15.29
C HIS A 189 -18.43 -15.29 -14.00
N ALA A 190 -19.55 -15.86 -13.57
CA ALA A 190 -19.55 -17.05 -12.73
C ALA A 190 -18.79 -18.18 -13.46
N PRO A 191 -17.97 -18.99 -12.76
CA PRO A 191 -17.31 -20.13 -13.40
C PRO A 191 -18.36 -21.23 -13.59
N THR A 192 -18.86 -21.38 -14.82
CA THR A 192 -19.45 -22.65 -15.24
C THR A 192 -18.30 -23.51 -15.74
N ALA A 193 -18.00 -24.58 -15.02
CA ALA A 193 -16.98 -25.54 -15.40
C ALA A 193 -17.31 -26.16 -16.75
N THR A 194 -16.47 -25.96 -17.78
CA THR A 194 -16.26 -26.95 -18.84
C THR A 194 -14.89 -26.74 -19.50
N SER A 195 -14.17 -27.83 -19.66
CA SER A 195 -12.84 -28.00 -20.24
C SER A 195 -12.74 -27.58 -21.72
N GLY A 196 -11.59 -27.05 -22.16
CA GLY A 196 -11.20 -27.02 -23.58
C GLY A 196 -10.34 -25.83 -24.04
N ASP A 197 -9.02 -26.08 -24.16
CA ASP A 197 -7.97 -25.53 -25.05
C ASP A 197 -7.96 -24.08 -25.66
N THR A 198 -6.80 -23.41 -25.46
CA THR A 198 -6.00 -22.50 -26.35
C THR A 198 -6.62 -21.17 -26.87
N VAL A 199 -5.99 -19.99 -26.99
CA VAL A 199 -4.65 -19.34 -26.76
C VAL A 199 -4.91 -17.82 -26.87
N ALA A 200 -4.25 -16.96 -26.07
CA ALA A 200 -3.66 -15.68 -26.53
C ALA A 200 -2.90 -14.96 -25.39
N ALA A 201 -1.64 -14.61 -25.65
CA ALA A 201 -0.71 -13.98 -24.72
C ALA A 201 -0.97 -12.47 -24.53
N GLY A 202 -1.08 -12.04 -23.26
CA GLY A 202 -0.86 -10.67 -22.79
C GLY A 202 0.55 -10.50 -22.18
N PRO A 203 1.02 -9.27 -21.89
CA PRO A 203 2.44 -8.98 -21.65
C PRO A 203 2.98 -9.74 -20.43
N ALA A 204 4.22 -10.21 -20.56
CA ALA A 204 4.81 -11.21 -19.67
C ALA A 204 4.78 -10.80 -18.18
N PRO A 205 4.33 -11.67 -17.28
CA PRO A 205 4.54 -11.47 -15.85
C PRO A 205 6.04 -11.59 -15.55
N VAL A 206 6.54 -10.70 -14.69
CA VAL A 206 7.86 -10.84 -14.07
C VAL A 206 7.97 -12.25 -13.45
N PRO A 207 9.04 -13.02 -13.72
CA PRO A 207 9.11 -14.41 -13.32
C PRO A 207 9.15 -14.54 -11.79
N SER A 208 8.12 -15.18 -11.25
CA SER A 208 7.97 -15.57 -9.86
C SER A 208 8.83 -16.79 -9.52
N VAL A 209 10.14 -16.60 -9.38
CA VAL A 209 11.03 -17.54 -8.68
C VAL A 209 11.85 -16.77 -7.65
N GLY A 210 11.54 -16.98 -6.37
CA GLY A 210 11.98 -16.18 -5.23
C GLY A 210 13.45 -16.35 -4.82
N VAL A 211 14.38 -15.89 -5.67
CA VAL A 211 15.80 -15.83 -5.32
C VAL A 211 16.05 -14.62 -4.43
N VAL A 212 16.41 -14.88 -3.18
CA VAL A 212 16.82 -13.87 -2.19
C VAL A 212 18.34 -13.92 -1.99
N ARG A 213 18.97 -12.74 -1.94
CA ARG A 213 20.42 -12.52 -1.82
C ARG A 213 20.72 -11.63 -0.63
N TYR A 214 21.90 -11.82 -0.03
CA TYR A 214 22.40 -10.89 0.98
C TYR A 214 22.64 -9.51 0.34
N PRO A 215 22.33 -8.39 1.01
CA PRO A 215 22.35 -7.05 0.41
C PRO A 215 23.76 -6.45 0.24
N LEU A 216 24.81 -7.17 0.64
CA LEU A 216 26.22 -6.79 0.48
C LEU A 216 27.00 -7.97 -0.14
N PRO A 217 28.09 -7.72 -0.88
CA PRO A 217 28.99 -8.77 -1.35
C PRO A 217 29.54 -9.63 -0.21
N ASP A 218 29.82 -10.90 -0.49
CA ASP A 218 30.32 -11.84 0.51
C ASP A 218 31.54 -11.31 1.26
N ASN A 219 31.56 -11.49 2.58
CA ASN A 219 32.63 -11.08 3.50
C ASN A 219 32.92 -9.58 3.56
N THR A 220 32.04 -8.71 3.05
CA THR A 220 32.23 -7.24 3.12
C THR A 220 31.46 -6.57 4.25
N GLY A 221 30.41 -7.21 4.77
CA GLY A 221 29.55 -6.69 5.83
C GLY A 221 29.69 -7.45 7.15
N VAL A 222 29.78 -6.72 8.26
CA VAL A 222 29.68 -7.27 9.62
C VAL A 222 28.46 -6.67 10.30
N ARG A 223 27.54 -7.50 10.82
CA ARG A 223 26.39 -7.01 11.57
C ARG A 223 26.85 -6.38 12.89
N THR A 224 26.62 -5.08 13.04
CA THR A 224 26.98 -4.31 14.24
C THR A 224 25.76 -3.96 15.09
N SER A 225 24.57 -3.93 14.49
CA SER A 225 23.31 -3.76 15.23
C SER A 225 22.18 -4.61 14.67
N GLY A 226 21.33 -5.13 15.56
CA GLY A 226 20.17 -5.94 15.22
C GLY A 226 18.86 -5.15 15.25
N PHE A 227 17.81 -5.74 14.69
CA PHE A 227 16.44 -5.23 14.76
C PHE A 227 15.90 -5.26 16.20
N GLY A 228 15.05 -4.28 16.55
CA GLY A 228 14.33 -4.28 17.82
C GLY A 228 14.52 -3.04 18.69
N MET A 229 13.85 -3.01 19.84
CA MET A 229 13.88 -1.85 20.74
C MET A 229 15.27 -1.64 21.34
N ARG A 230 15.91 -0.53 21.02
CA ARG A 230 17.20 -0.13 21.59
C ARG A 230 17.20 1.33 22.00
N THR A 231 18.14 1.71 22.86
CA THR A 231 18.46 3.12 23.05
C THR A 231 19.13 3.62 21.78
N ASN A 232 18.52 4.60 21.12
CA ASN A 232 19.05 5.19 19.89
C ASN A 232 20.40 5.87 20.21
N PRO A 233 21.49 5.54 19.52
CA PRO A 233 22.84 6.03 19.86
C PRO A 233 23.03 7.53 19.57
N VAL A 234 22.18 8.12 18.72
CA VAL A 234 22.24 9.55 18.37
C VAL A 234 21.28 10.35 19.25
N LEU A 235 20.04 9.88 19.36
CA LEU A 235 18.95 10.58 20.04
C LEU A 235 18.83 10.25 21.52
N HIS A 236 19.55 9.24 22.02
CA HIS A 236 19.58 8.80 23.42
C HIS A 236 18.20 8.42 24.03
N VAL A 237 17.22 8.12 23.18
CA VAL A 237 15.87 7.67 23.57
C VAL A 237 15.65 6.22 23.19
N ARG A 238 14.85 5.48 23.97
CA ARG A 238 14.41 4.12 23.55
C ARG A 238 13.49 4.24 22.34
N ARG A 239 13.91 3.67 21.22
CA ARG A 239 13.12 3.56 19.99
C ARG A 239 13.35 2.21 19.32
N LEU A 240 12.40 1.83 18.48
CA LEU A 240 12.55 0.67 17.61
C LEU A 240 13.66 0.96 16.60
N HIS A 241 14.57 0.01 16.45
CA HIS A 241 15.45 -0.07 15.31
C HIS A 241 14.78 -0.91 14.24
N GLU A 242 14.33 -0.25 13.17
CA GLU A 242 13.48 -0.82 12.11
C GLU A 242 14.28 -1.66 11.09
N GLY A 243 15.55 -1.95 11.36
CA GLY A 243 16.39 -2.72 10.44
C GLY A 243 17.57 -3.37 11.14
N VAL A 244 18.52 -3.84 10.35
CA VAL A 244 19.86 -4.25 10.80
C VAL A 244 20.90 -3.30 10.27
N ASP A 245 21.94 -3.05 11.07
CA ASP A 245 23.09 -2.26 10.66
C ASP A 245 24.23 -3.22 10.30
N LEU A 246 24.69 -3.13 9.05
CA LEU A 246 25.79 -3.92 8.48
C LEU A 246 26.96 -2.99 8.20
N ALA A 247 27.97 -3.01 9.07
CA ALA A 247 29.18 -2.22 8.89
C ALA A 247 29.97 -2.73 7.68
N ALA A 248 30.32 -1.83 6.78
CA ALA A 248 31.11 -2.08 5.59
C ALA A 248 31.86 -0.79 5.21
N PRO A 249 33.03 -0.88 4.54
CA PRO A 249 33.74 0.30 4.08
C PRO A 249 32.86 1.21 3.19
N GLN A 250 33.04 2.52 3.29
CA GLN A 250 32.39 3.46 2.37
C GLN A 250 32.73 3.12 0.92
N GLY A 251 31.74 3.16 0.02
CA GLY A 251 31.88 2.76 -1.38
C GLY A 251 31.69 1.26 -1.63
N THR A 252 31.47 0.45 -0.58
CA THR A 252 31.10 -0.97 -0.78
C THR A 252 29.78 -1.06 -1.56
N PRO A 253 29.67 -1.91 -2.59
CA PRO A 253 28.43 -2.08 -3.32
C PRO A 253 27.27 -2.55 -2.43
N ILE A 254 26.11 -1.93 -2.61
CA ILE A 254 24.82 -2.38 -2.08
C ILE A 254 24.08 -3.09 -3.21
N LEU A 255 23.62 -4.31 -2.95
CA LEU A 255 23.00 -5.19 -3.92
C LEU A 255 21.50 -5.35 -3.65
N ALA A 256 20.69 -5.41 -4.70
CA ALA A 256 19.27 -5.73 -4.58
C ALA A 256 19.08 -7.14 -4.00
N THR A 257 18.40 -7.24 -2.86
CA THR A 257 18.14 -8.50 -2.16
C THR A 257 17.26 -9.46 -2.97
N ALA A 258 16.37 -8.95 -3.82
CA ALA A 258 15.54 -9.75 -4.71
C ALA A 258 15.20 -8.98 -5.98
N ALA A 259 14.68 -9.67 -7.00
CA ALA A 259 14.14 -9.00 -8.18
C ALA A 259 12.93 -8.14 -7.80
N GLY A 260 12.78 -6.98 -8.42
CA GLY A 260 11.72 -6.05 -8.04
C GLY A 260 11.74 -4.73 -8.81
N ARG A 261 10.90 -3.79 -8.35
CA ARG A 261 10.78 -2.45 -8.89
C ARG A 261 11.20 -1.42 -7.85
N VAL A 262 12.04 -0.47 -8.24
CA VAL A 262 12.43 0.64 -7.37
C VAL A 262 11.22 1.54 -7.14
N VAL A 263 10.80 1.67 -5.88
CA VAL A 263 9.65 2.48 -5.46
C VAL A 263 10.05 3.77 -4.76
N ALA A 264 11.30 3.87 -4.26
CA ALA A 264 11.89 5.12 -3.81
C ALA A 264 13.40 5.13 -4.08
N ALA A 265 13.95 6.30 -4.40
CA ALA A 265 15.37 6.54 -4.54
C ALA A 265 15.67 8.02 -4.24
N GLY A 266 16.35 8.32 -3.13
CA GLY A 266 16.70 9.68 -2.73
C GLY A 266 16.64 9.94 -1.22
N PRO A 267 16.59 11.22 -0.78
CA PRO A 267 16.58 11.58 0.63
C PRO A 267 15.36 11.03 1.38
N ARG A 268 15.60 10.38 2.52
CA ARG A 268 14.57 9.73 3.37
C ARG A 268 14.84 9.94 4.86
N GLY A 269 14.83 11.19 5.28
CA GLY A 269 14.90 11.58 6.69
C GLY A 269 16.14 11.02 7.40
N GLY A 270 15.92 10.32 8.52
CA GLY A 270 17.00 9.76 9.34
C GLY A 270 17.88 8.72 8.61
N LEU A 271 17.38 8.11 7.54
CA LEU A 271 18.14 7.18 6.70
C LEU A 271 19.13 7.89 5.77
N GLY A 272 19.15 9.22 5.70
CA GLY A 272 19.96 9.92 4.70
C GLY A 272 19.42 9.65 3.30
N ASN A 273 20.30 9.28 2.37
CA ASN A 273 19.87 8.77 1.08
C ASN A 273 19.47 7.30 1.21
N ALA A 274 18.34 6.92 0.60
CA ALA A 274 17.83 5.56 0.62
C ALA A 274 17.27 5.13 -0.73
N VAL A 275 17.36 3.84 -1.00
CA VAL A 275 16.67 3.14 -2.07
C VAL A 275 15.66 2.20 -1.44
N ALA A 276 14.48 2.07 -2.04
CA ALA A 276 13.52 1.05 -1.68
C ALA A 276 13.03 0.30 -2.91
N ILE A 277 12.97 -1.03 -2.81
CA ILE A 277 12.59 -1.91 -3.90
C ILE A 277 11.42 -2.76 -3.44
N GLU A 278 10.34 -2.72 -4.20
CA GLU A 278 9.20 -3.63 -4.04
C GLU A 278 9.48 -4.93 -4.79
N HIS A 279 9.34 -6.04 -4.08
CA HIS A 279 9.53 -7.39 -4.56
C HIS A 279 8.21 -8.15 -4.47
N HIS A 280 7.93 -9.01 -5.44
CA HIS A 280 6.84 -9.97 -5.36
C HIS A 280 7.43 -11.37 -5.14
N LEU A 281 7.65 -11.74 -3.88
CA LEU A 281 8.21 -13.04 -3.49
C LEU A 281 7.07 -13.94 -3.03
N HIS A 282 6.94 -15.12 -3.63
CA HIS A 282 5.86 -16.08 -3.32
C HIS A 282 4.45 -15.45 -3.35
N ALA A 283 4.20 -14.57 -4.34
CA ALA A 283 2.96 -13.81 -4.49
C ALA A 283 2.63 -12.86 -3.32
N GLN A 284 3.64 -12.46 -2.53
CA GLN A 284 3.54 -11.44 -1.49
C GLN A 284 4.44 -10.24 -1.85
N ALA A 285 3.91 -9.03 -1.68
CA ALA A 285 4.69 -7.80 -1.82
C ALA A 285 5.55 -7.59 -0.57
N VAL A 286 6.85 -7.42 -0.77
CA VAL A 286 7.83 -7.12 0.27
C VAL A 286 8.68 -5.96 -0.23
N VAL A 287 8.82 -4.92 0.57
CA VAL A 287 9.76 -3.85 0.27
C VAL A 287 11.04 -4.04 1.05
N SER A 288 12.18 -4.03 0.35
CA SER A 288 13.48 -3.87 0.99
C SER A 288 13.90 -2.41 0.96
N VAL A 289 14.48 -1.92 2.05
CA VAL A 289 14.98 -0.55 2.17
C VAL A 289 16.47 -0.58 2.47
N TYR A 290 17.22 0.25 1.76
CA TYR A 290 18.67 0.38 1.85
C TYR A 290 18.99 1.83 2.21
N GLY A 291 19.38 2.08 3.46
CA GLY A 291 19.67 3.41 3.99
C GLY A 291 21.15 3.74 4.12
N HIS A 292 21.42 4.99 4.47
CA HIS A 292 22.75 5.60 4.64
C HIS A 292 23.62 5.59 3.38
N ILE A 293 23.00 5.59 2.20
CA ILE A 293 23.69 5.57 0.89
C ILE A 293 24.61 6.79 0.77
N ALA A 294 25.77 6.62 0.13
CA ALA A 294 26.70 7.72 -0.13
C ALA A 294 26.03 8.87 -0.91
N ALA A 295 26.49 10.11 -0.75
CA ALA A 295 25.84 11.30 -1.31
C ALA A 295 25.56 11.18 -2.82
N ASP A 296 26.53 10.65 -3.58
CA ASP A 296 26.45 10.41 -5.02
C ASP A 296 26.44 8.92 -5.38
N GLY A 297 26.12 8.05 -4.43
CA GLY A 297 26.22 6.59 -4.56
C GLY A 297 24.90 5.90 -4.90
N THR A 298 23.94 6.57 -5.54
CA THR A 298 22.67 5.94 -5.97
C THR A 298 22.71 5.66 -7.47
N HIS A 299 22.56 4.39 -7.87
CA HIS A 299 22.73 3.95 -9.26
C HIS A 299 21.41 3.67 -9.99
N VAL A 300 20.28 3.74 -9.28
CA VAL A 300 18.94 3.43 -9.80
C VAL A 300 17.95 4.57 -9.55
N ARG A 301 16.83 4.58 -10.29
CA ARG A 301 15.75 5.56 -10.20
C ARG A 301 14.41 4.89 -9.93
N VAL A 302 13.46 5.66 -9.40
CA VAL A 302 12.08 5.19 -9.20
C VAL A 302 11.50 4.70 -10.53
N GLY A 303 10.95 3.49 -10.51
CA GLY A 303 10.39 2.81 -11.67
C GLY A 303 11.31 1.79 -12.33
N ASP A 304 12.61 1.84 -12.05
CA ASP A 304 13.57 0.86 -12.60
C ASP A 304 13.24 -0.56 -12.12
N LEU A 305 13.39 -1.53 -13.02
CA LEU A 305 13.34 -2.95 -12.69
C LEU A 305 14.76 -3.43 -12.41
N VAL A 306 14.92 -4.20 -11.33
CA VAL A 306 16.20 -4.76 -10.90
C VAL A 306 16.07 -6.26 -10.68
N ALA A 307 17.14 -6.99 -10.96
CA ALA A 307 17.30 -8.39 -10.61
C ALA A 307 17.95 -8.54 -9.23
N ALA A 308 17.79 -9.72 -8.62
CA ALA A 308 18.48 -10.05 -7.37
C ALA A 308 20.00 -10.04 -7.60
N GLY A 309 20.73 -9.22 -6.84
CA GLY A 309 22.18 -9.04 -6.95
C GLY A 309 22.62 -7.85 -7.80
N ASP A 310 21.68 -7.09 -8.40
CA ASP A 310 22.04 -5.86 -9.11
C ASP A 310 22.66 -4.83 -8.17
N TRP A 311 23.68 -4.12 -8.63
CA TRP A 311 24.33 -3.04 -7.88
C TRP A 311 23.46 -1.79 -7.95
N ILE A 312 22.81 -1.46 -6.84
CA ILE A 312 21.79 -0.40 -6.77
C ILE A 312 22.31 0.88 -6.11
N ALA A 313 23.29 0.77 -5.23
CA ALA A 313 23.84 1.90 -4.49
C ALA A 313 25.21 1.58 -3.87
N ASP A 314 25.83 2.56 -3.22
CA ASP A 314 27.08 2.44 -2.48
C ASP A 314 26.90 2.76 -1.00
N VAL A 315 27.54 1.95 -0.13
CA VAL A 315 27.58 2.18 1.31
C VAL A 315 28.16 3.57 1.59
N GLY A 316 27.46 4.34 2.41
CA GLY A 316 27.88 5.66 2.86
C GLY A 316 27.64 5.86 4.34
N SER A 317 27.49 7.12 4.74
CA SER A 317 27.22 7.54 6.11
C SER A 317 26.31 8.77 6.16
N THR A 318 25.41 8.90 5.19
CA THR A 318 24.47 10.05 5.13
C THR A 318 23.34 9.90 6.16
N GLY A 319 22.72 11.02 6.56
CA GLY A 319 21.65 11.00 7.56
C GLY A 319 22.16 10.78 8.99
N ASN A 320 21.36 10.10 9.82
CA ASN A 320 21.66 9.84 11.22
C ASN A 320 22.55 8.61 11.38
N SER A 321 23.82 8.72 10.94
CA SER A 321 24.81 7.64 11.01
C SER A 321 26.05 8.06 11.80
N THR A 322 26.63 7.12 12.56
CA THR A 322 27.88 7.33 13.32
C THR A 322 29.14 6.88 12.57
N GLY A 323 28.98 6.28 11.38
CA GLY A 323 30.08 5.80 10.53
C GLY A 323 29.57 4.91 9.38
N PRO A 324 30.42 4.55 8.40
CA PRO A 324 29.97 3.82 7.22
C PRO A 324 29.31 2.46 7.53
N HIS A 325 28.05 2.31 7.14
CA HIS A 325 27.29 1.06 7.24
C HIS A 325 26.05 1.10 6.34
N LEU A 326 25.50 -0.07 6.02
CA LEU A 326 24.17 -0.21 5.44
C LEU A 326 23.15 -0.39 6.56
N HIS A 327 22.14 0.47 6.59
CA HIS A 327 20.90 0.21 7.33
C HIS A 327 19.93 -0.52 6.40
N PHE A 328 19.63 -1.78 6.70
CA PHE A 328 18.80 -2.62 5.86
C PHE A 328 17.49 -2.99 6.56
N GLU A 329 16.37 -2.75 5.89
CA GLU A 329 15.03 -3.07 6.40
C GLU A 329 14.31 -4.01 5.44
N ILE A 330 13.45 -4.85 5.99
CA ILE A 330 12.45 -5.61 5.25
C ILE A 330 11.08 -5.20 5.78
N ARG A 331 10.23 -4.69 4.89
CA ARG A 331 8.89 -4.20 5.17
C ARG A 331 7.86 -5.01 4.37
N PRO A 332 7.32 -6.09 4.94
CA PRO A 332 6.25 -6.85 4.31
C PRO A 332 5.03 -5.95 4.10
N GLY A 333 4.50 -5.93 2.89
CA GLY A 333 3.31 -5.17 2.55
C GLY A 333 3.55 -3.73 2.08
N GLY A 334 4.78 -3.21 2.09
CA GLY A 334 5.08 -1.92 1.44
C GLY A 334 6.11 -1.05 2.15
N LEU A 335 6.49 0.05 1.51
CA LEU A 335 7.56 0.94 1.98
C LEU A 335 7.24 1.63 3.32
N ASP A 336 5.96 1.81 3.61
CA ASP A 336 5.46 2.49 4.82
C ASP A 336 4.94 1.50 5.88
N HIS A 337 5.11 0.20 5.65
CA HIS A 337 4.75 -0.84 6.61
C HIS A 337 5.82 -1.00 7.71
N PRO A 338 5.45 -1.50 8.90
CA PRO A 338 6.41 -1.86 9.92
C PRO A 338 7.46 -2.82 9.38
N ALA A 339 8.72 -2.53 9.67
CA ALA A 339 9.77 -3.46 9.35
C ALA A 339 9.72 -4.68 10.28
N ILE A 340 10.11 -5.83 9.74
CA ILE A 340 10.38 -7.05 10.49
C ILE A 340 11.89 -7.28 10.59
N ASP A 341 12.33 -8.21 11.44
CA ASP A 341 13.75 -8.58 11.53
C ASP A 341 14.27 -9.10 10.18
N PRO A 342 15.13 -8.32 9.49
CA PRO A 342 15.71 -8.72 8.21
C PRO A 342 16.58 -9.98 8.30
N THR A 343 17.20 -10.25 9.46
CA THR A 343 18.04 -11.44 9.65
C THR A 343 17.19 -12.71 9.60
N ALA A 344 16.08 -12.71 10.34
CA ALA A 344 15.15 -13.83 10.36
C ALA A 344 14.48 -14.03 8.99
N TRP A 345 14.15 -12.92 8.31
CA TRP A 345 13.57 -12.97 6.97
C TRP A 345 14.55 -13.49 5.90
N LEU A 346 15.80 -13.02 5.91
CA LEU A 346 16.84 -13.50 4.99
C LEU A 346 17.09 -15.00 5.19
N ALA A 347 17.21 -15.45 6.45
CA ALA A 347 17.47 -16.86 6.77
C ALA A 347 16.31 -17.80 6.34
N SER A 348 15.06 -17.35 6.44
CA SER A 348 13.89 -18.13 6.02
C SER A 348 13.70 -18.13 4.50
N ALA A 349 14.12 -17.07 3.82
CA ALA A 349 14.00 -16.93 2.37
C ALA A 349 15.13 -17.63 1.59
N THR A 350 16.30 -17.84 2.19
CA THR A 350 17.45 -18.53 1.56
C THR A 350 17.42 -20.06 1.72
N GLY A 351 16.25 -20.69 1.79
CA GLY A 351 16.09 -22.14 1.93
C GLY A 351 16.72 -22.95 0.80
N GLY A 352 18.03 -23.22 0.91
CA GLY A 352 18.74 -24.29 0.21
C GLY A 352 19.49 -23.93 -1.07
N THR A 353 20.41 -22.95 -1.06
CA THR A 353 21.74 -23.06 -1.72
C THR A 353 22.52 -21.78 -1.53
N THR A 354 23.66 -21.87 -0.85
CA THR A 354 24.80 -21.01 -1.15
C THR A 354 25.15 -21.27 -2.62
N PRO A 355 25.13 -20.29 -3.52
CA PRO A 355 25.71 -20.47 -4.83
C PRO A 355 27.21 -20.68 -4.62
N SER A 356 27.66 -21.93 -4.73
CA SER A 356 29.07 -22.18 -5.00
C SER A 356 29.40 -21.48 -6.32
N LEU A 357 30.51 -20.74 -6.36
CA LEU A 357 31.08 -20.22 -7.59
C LEU A 357 31.06 -21.29 -8.68
N PRO A 358 30.72 -20.96 -9.93
CA PRO A 358 30.85 -21.92 -11.02
C PRO A 358 32.31 -22.35 -11.09
N ALA A 359 32.53 -23.65 -10.87
CA ALA A 359 33.76 -24.29 -11.29
C ALA A 359 33.86 -24.13 -12.81
N GLY A 360 34.93 -23.49 -13.27
CA GLY A 360 35.35 -23.56 -14.66
C GLY A 360 35.19 -22.27 -15.47
N LEU A 361 36.03 -21.27 -15.19
CA LEU A 361 36.83 -20.76 -16.28
C LEU A 361 38.00 -21.73 -16.45
N ALA A 362 37.94 -22.50 -17.52
CA ALA A 362 39.02 -23.36 -17.96
C ALA A 362 40.31 -22.54 -18.11
N ALA A 363 41.27 -22.76 -17.23
CA ALA A 363 42.67 -22.66 -17.62
C ALA A 363 43.02 -23.93 -18.37
N CYS A 364 43.10 -23.84 -19.69
CA CYS A 364 43.91 -24.77 -20.47
C CYS A 364 45.34 -24.73 -19.93
N THR A 365 45.90 -25.88 -19.53
CA THR A 365 47.11 -26.50 -20.15
C THR A 365 47.62 -27.71 -19.35
N THR A 366 47.58 -28.87 -20.03
CA THR A 366 48.57 -29.97 -20.14
C THR A 366 49.00 -30.82 -18.90
N PRO A 367 49.08 -32.17 -19.02
CA PRO A 367 49.39 -33.08 -17.91
C PRO A 367 50.87 -33.52 -17.82
N ALA A 368 51.15 -34.29 -16.75
CA ALA A 368 52.36 -35.06 -16.38
C ALA A 368 53.39 -34.26 -15.56
N VAL A 369 54.02 -34.79 -14.50
CA VAL A 369 54.73 -36.07 -14.41
C VAL A 369 54.73 -36.61 -12.97
N ARG A 370 54.67 -37.94 -12.83
CA ARG A 370 54.93 -38.71 -11.61
C ARG A 370 56.37 -38.54 -11.11
N ALA A 371 56.55 -38.48 -9.79
CA ALA A 371 57.54 -39.27 -9.08
C ALA A 371 57.00 -39.59 -7.68
#